data_AF-A0A9D8V3D5-F1
#
_entry.id   AF-A0A9D8V3D5-F1
#
_cell.length_a   1.000
_cell.length_b   1.000
_cell.length_c   1.000
_cell.angle_alpha   90.00
_cell.angle_beta   90.00
_cell.angle_gamma   90.00
#
_symmetry.space_group_name_H-M   'P 1'
#
loop_
_entity.id
_entity.type
_entity.pdbx_description
1 polymer ?
#
loop_
_entity_poly.entity_id
_entity_poly.type
_entity_poly.pdbx_seq_one_letter_code
_entity_poly.pdbx_strand_id
1 'polypeptide(L)'
;MELELKGEAIWAFAHARVIAVVAALVLFLLHRLGVDPADDVLEWLVIVLPALELSVLTGLAALVVDGDLGEGRLSRFFAALRWFGFVVMANWVLALFIQASLAAYVRLGGPAVYLVPM
;
A
#
# COMPACT_ATOMS: atom_id res chain seq x y z
N MET A 1 -18.70 4.15 -25.59
CA MET A 1 -19.30 4.49 -24.27
C MET A 1 -19.96 3.32 -23.55
N GLU A 2 -21.16 2.81 -23.89
CA GLU A 2 -21.77 1.71 -23.11
C GLU A 2 -21.00 0.38 -23.16
N LEU A 3 -20.36 0.08 -24.30
CA LEU A 3 -19.54 -1.13 -24.47
C LEU A 3 -18.21 -1.07 -23.69
N GLU A 4 -17.62 0.13 -23.55
CA GLU A 4 -16.39 0.35 -22.77
C GLU A 4 -16.67 0.23 -21.26
N LEU A 5 -17.75 0.83 -20.77
CA LEU A 5 -18.17 0.74 -19.36
C LEU A 5 -18.45 -0.71 -18.93
N LYS A 6 -19.02 -1.54 -19.83
CA LYS A 6 -19.17 -2.98 -19.58
C LYS A 6 -17.82 -3.69 -19.52
N GLY A 7 -16.88 -3.35 -20.41
CA GLY A 7 -15.53 -3.92 -20.41
C GLY A 7 -14.76 -3.59 -19.14
N GLU A 8 -14.78 -2.33 -18.71
CA GLU A 8 -14.13 -1.86 -17.48
C GLU A 8 -14.73 -2.51 -16.23
N ALA A 9 -16.06 -2.62 -16.16
CA ALA A 9 -16.73 -3.27 -15.04
C ALA A 9 -16.37 -4.76 -14.95
N ILE A 10 -16.28 -5.46 -16.08
CA ILE A 10 -15.89 -6.88 -16.13
C ILE A 10 -14.42 -7.04 -15.70
N TRP A 11 -13.53 -6.17 -16.18
CA TRP A 11 -12.12 -6.19 -15.81
C TRP A 11 -11.91 -5.88 -14.33
N ALA A 12 -12.59 -4.86 -13.80
CA ALA A 12 -12.54 -4.49 -12.39
C ALA A 12 -13.07 -5.61 -11.49
N PHE A 13 -14.08 -6.34 -11.97
CA PHE A 13 -14.65 -7.47 -11.26
C PHE A 13 -13.75 -8.73 -11.29
N ALA A 14 -12.90 -8.86 -12.31
CA ALA A 14 -11.90 -9.90 -12.40
C ALA A 14 -10.66 -9.60 -11.55
N HIS A 15 -10.30 -8.33 -11.37
CA HIS A 15 -9.08 -7.89 -10.68
C HIS A 15 -9.36 -7.16 -9.37
N ALA A 16 -10.35 -7.62 -8.61
CA ALA A 16 -10.84 -6.96 -7.41
C ALA A 16 -9.74 -6.78 -6.33
N ARG A 17 -8.78 -7.72 -6.25
CA ARG A 17 -7.68 -7.60 -5.28
C ARG A 17 -6.65 -6.58 -5.73
N VAL A 18 -6.34 -6.51 -7.02
CA VAL A 18 -5.43 -5.48 -7.56
C VAL A 18 -5.97 -4.08 -7.25
N ILE A 19 -7.28 -3.87 -7.46
CA ILE A 19 -7.95 -2.62 -7.10
C ILE A 19 -7.84 -2.35 -5.60
N ALA A 20 -8.01 -3.37 -4.76
CA ALA A 20 -7.83 -3.25 -3.32
C ALA A 20 -6.39 -2.85 -2.93
N VAL A 21 -5.36 -3.41 -3.57
CA VAL A 21 -3.96 -3.02 -3.35
C VAL A 21 -3.74 -1.55 -3.72
N VAL A 22 -4.23 -1.12 -4.89
CA VAL A 22 -4.11 0.28 -5.35
C VAL A 22 -4.84 1.23 -4.40
N ALA A 23 -6.06 0.90 -3.99
CA ALA A 23 -6.82 1.70 -3.05
C ALA A 23 -6.12 1.81 -1.68
N ALA A 24 -5.51 0.73 -1.20
CA ALA A 24 -4.74 0.72 0.05
C ALA A 24 -3.47 1.60 -0.05
N LEU A 25 -2.75 1.51 -1.17
CA LEU A 25 -1.59 2.38 -1.43
C LEU A 25 -2.01 3.85 -1.48
N VAL A 26 -3.07 4.20 -2.23
CA VAL A 26 -3.57 5.57 -2.31
C VAL A 26 -3.96 6.09 -0.93
N LEU A 27 -4.68 5.29 -0.13
CA LEU A 27 -5.02 5.67 1.24
C LEU A 27 -3.77 5.95 2.09
N PHE A 28 -2.77 5.09 2.00
CA PHE A 28 -1.51 5.28 2.72
C PHE A 28 -0.77 6.55 2.28
N LEU A 29 -0.70 6.82 0.97
CA LEU A 29 -0.06 8.03 0.45
C LEU A 29 -0.81 9.30 0.86
N LEU A 30 -2.14 9.30 0.78
CA LEU A 30 -2.96 10.43 1.23
C LEU A 30 -2.78 10.70 2.73
N HIS A 31 -2.67 9.64 3.54
CA HIS A 31 -2.37 9.78 4.96
C HIS A 31 -1.00 10.44 5.19
N ARG A 32 0.03 9.98 4.47
CA ARG A 32 1.40 10.54 4.53
C ARG A 32 1.54 11.94 3.95
N LEU A 33 0.60 12.39 3.11
CA LEU A 33 0.59 13.75 2.57
C LEU A 33 -0.21 14.72 3.43
N GLY A 34 -1.23 14.24 4.16
CA GLY A 34 -2.18 15.11 4.85
C GLY A 34 -2.09 15.10 6.37
N VAL A 35 -1.93 13.92 6.99
CA VAL A 35 -2.07 13.77 8.46
C VAL A 35 -0.72 13.79 9.16
N ASP A 36 0.27 13.14 8.57
CA ASP A 36 1.64 13.07 9.09
C ASP A 36 2.63 13.34 7.95
N PRO A 37 2.70 14.61 7.48
CA PRO A 37 3.58 14.99 6.39
C PRO A 37 5.04 14.85 6.81
N ALA A 38 5.87 14.33 5.90
CA ALA A 38 7.31 14.29 6.09
C ALA A 38 7.89 15.72 6.11
N ASP A 39 8.90 15.94 6.94
CA ASP A 39 9.56 17.24 7.08
C ASP A 39 10.43 17.57 5.86
N ASP A 40 10.98 16.54 5.20
CA ASP A 40 11.76 16.68 3.97
C ASP A 40 11.51 15.55 2.95
N VAL A 41 12.04 15.77 1.73
CA VAL A 41 11.88 14.84 0.60
C VAL A 41 12.57 13.50 0.86
N LEU A 42 13.67 13.49 1.62
CA LEU A 42 14.42 12.27 1.91
C LEU A 42 13.63 11.39 2.89
N GLU A 43 13.08 11.97 3.96
CA GLU A 43 12.16 11.28 4.87
C GLU A 43 10.96 10.71 4.12
N TRP A 44 10.37 11.51 3.23
CA TRP A 44 9.26 11.06 2.40
C TRP A 44 9.66 9.86 1.54
N LEU A 45 10.80 9.92 0.85
CA LEU A 45 11.29 8.83 -0.01
C LEU A 45 11.59 7.56 0.78
N VAL A 46 12.19 7.69 1.98
CA VAL A 46 12.54 6.56 2.83
C VAL A 46 11.31 5.77 3.29
N ILE A 47 10.15 6.42 3.38
CA ILE A 47 8.88 5.75 3.74
C ILE A 47 8.08 5.33 2.50
N VAL A 48 7.99 6.19 1.48
CA VAL A 48 7.13 5.97 0.32
C VAL A 48 7.70 4.95 -0.65
N LEU A 49 9.03 4.93 -0.87
CA LEU A 49 9.64 3.98 -1.78
C LEU A 49 9.42 2.52 -1.33
N PRO A 50 9.67 2.14 -0.06
CA PRO A 50 9.35 0.79 0.41
C PRO A 50 7.85 0.46 0.36
N ALA A 51 6.97 1.44 0.61
CA ALA A 51 5.53 1.24 0.50
C ALA A 51 5.09 0.96 -0.96
N LEU A 52 5.72 1.64 -1.93
CA LEU A 52 5.53 1.35 -3.35
C LEU A 52 6.01 -0.05 -3.71
N GLU A 53 7.21 -0.44 -3.29
CA GLU A 53 7.78 -1.77 -3.54
C GLU A 53 6.88 -2.88 -2.99
N LEU A 54 6.46 -2.76 -1.73
CA LEU A 54 5.55 -3.69 -1.08
C LEU A 54 4.21 -3.76 -1.85
N SER A 55 3.66 -2.62 -2.25
CA SER A 55 2.38 -2.55 -2.97
C SER A 55 2.49 -3.12 -4.39
N VAL A 56 3.60 -2.91 -5.09
CA VAL A 56 3.85 -3.50 -6.42
C VAL A 56 3.95 -5.01 -6.32
N LEU A 57 4.77 -5.52 -5.39
CA LEU A 57 4.91 -6.97 -5.18
C LEU A 57 3.58 -7.62 -4.79
N THR A 58 2.83 -6.96 -3.92
CA THR A 58 1.50 -7.43 -3.52
C THR A 58 0.51 -7.36 -4.70
N GLY A 59 0.59 -6.32 -5.54
CA GLY A 59 -0.22 -6.21 -6.76
C GLY A 59 0.07 -7.33 -7.76
N LEU A 60 1.34 -7.70 -7.95
CA LEU A 60 1.72 -8.85 -8.77
C LEU A 60 1.20 -10.16 -8.18
N ALA A 61 1.29 -10.35 -6.86
CA ALA A 61 0.70 -11.51 -6.20
C ALA A 61 -0.83 -11.54 -6.37
N ALA A 62 -1.50 -10.40 -6.26
CA ALA A 62 -2.94 -10.29 -6.49
C ALA A 62 -3.32 -10.70 -7.92
N LEU A 63 -2.56 -10.25 -8.93
CA LEU A 63 -2.77 -10.63 -10.33
C LEU A 63 -2.71 -12.14 -10.55
N VAL A 64 -1.76 -12.82 -9.91
CA VAL A 64 -1.61 -14.28 -10.03
C VAL A 64 -2.79 -15.02 -9.38
N VAL A 65 -3.20 -14.58 -8.19
CA VAL A 65 -4.22 -15.29 -7.39
C VAL A 65 -5.66 -14.91 -7.78
N ASP A 66 -5.86 -13.80 -8.49
CA ASP A 66 -7.19 -13.39 -8.98
C ASP A 66 -7.72 -14.32 -10.10
N GLY A 67 -6.83 -15.03 -10.81
CA GLY A 67 -7.21 -16.05 -11.80
C GLY A 67 -7.99 -17.25 -11.24
N ASP A 68 -7.97 -17.45 -9.92
CA ASP A 68 -8.55 -18.63 -9.23
C ASP A 68 -9.81 -18.28 -8.40
N LEU A 69 -10.36 -17.06 -8.58
CA LEU A 69 -11.53 -16.60 -7.83
C LEU A 69 -12.82 -17.21 -8.38
N GLY A 70 -13.44 -18.09 -7.58
CA GLY A 70 -14.79 -18.60 -7.80
C GLY A 70 -15.81 -17.50 -8.14
N GLU A 71 -16.87 -17.87 -8.86
CA GLU A 71 -17.76 -16.96 -9.60
C GLU A 71 -18.64 -16.02 -8.72
N GLY A 72 -18.52 -16.07 -7.40
CA GLY A 72 -19.37 -15.32 -6.46
C GLY A 72 -18.95 -13.85 -6.27
N ARG A 73 -19.89 -12.91 -6.45
CA ARG A 73 -19.68 -11.48 -6.15
C ARG A 73 -19.25 -11.22 -4.70
N LEU A 74 -19.89 -11.90 -3.74
CA LEU A 74 -19.60 -11.75 -2.31
C LEU A 74 -18.22 -12.30 -1.93
N SER A 75 -17.81 -13.46 -2.47
CA SER A 75 -16.50 -14.03 -2.16
C SER A 75 -15.36 -13.15 -2.68
N ARG A 76 -15.53 -12.56 -3.88
CA ARG A 76 -14.58 -11.59 -4.44
C ARG A 76 -14.48 -10.32 -3.59
N PHE A 77 -15.62 -9.79 -3.12
CA PHE A 77 -15.64 -8.62 -2.24
C PHE A 77 -14.89 -8.87 -0.92
N PHE A 78 -15.17 -9.96 -0.22
CA PHE A 78 -14.45 -10.29 1.03
C PHE A 78 -12.96 -10.57 0.78
N ALA A 79 -12.61 -11.19 -0.35
CA ALA A 79 -11.22 -11.37 -0.72
C ALA A 79 -10.52 -10.02 -0.97
N ALA A 80 -11.15 -9.11 -1.71
CA ALA A 80 -10.63 -7.76 -1.93
C ALA A 80 -10.48 -6.99 -0.61
N LEU A 81 -11.48 -7.06 0.28
CA LEU A 81 -11.44 -6.39 1.59
C LEU A 81 -10.29 -6.92 2.47
N ARG A 82 -10.07 -8.24 2.48
CA ARG A 82 -8.95 -8.85 3.21
C ARG A 82 -7.60 -8.37 2.68
N TRP A 83 -7.45 -8.30 1.36
CA TRP A 83 -6.22 -7.82 0.72
C TRP A 83 -5.99 -6.33 0.97
N PHE A 84 -7.06 -5.52 0.87
CA PHE A 84 -7.02 -4.11 1.24
C PHE A 84 -6.51 -3.92 2.67
N GLY A 85 -7.13 -4.60 3.64
CA GLY A 85 -6.73 -4.51 5.05
C GLY A 85 -5.30 -4.96 5.28
N PHE A 86 -4.88 -6.05 4.63
CA PHE A 86 -3.49 -6.53 4.71
C PHE A 86 -2.49 -5.49 4.19
N VAL A 87 -2.72 -4.90 3.02
CA VAL A 87 -1.80 -3.92 2.43
C VAL A 87 -1.75 -2.63 3.25
N VAL A 88 -2.90 -2.15 3.73
CA VAL A 88 -2.94 -0.99 4.65
C VAL A 88 -2.09 -1.28 5.89
N MET A 89 -2.33 -2.41 6.55
CA MET A 89 -1.60 -2.80 7.75
C MET A 89 -0.10 -2.95 7.48
N ALA A 90 0.27 -3.62 6.39
CA ALA A 90 1.66 -3.89 6.05
C ALA A 90 2.44 -2.61 5.73
N ASN A 91 1.86 -1.68 4.96
CA ASN A 91 2.45 -0.35 4.73
C ASN A 91 2.62 0.42 6.04
N TRP A 92 1.66 0.34 6.96
CA TRP A 92 1.75 0.99 8.26
C TRP A 92 2.85 0.42 9.15
N VAL A 93 2.91 -0.91 9.24
CA VAL A 93 3.95 -1.62 10.01
C VAL A 93 5.34 -1.32 9.44
N LEU A 94 5.47 -1.31 8.11
CA LEU A 94 6.72 -0.99 7.42
C LEU A 94 7.18 0.43 7.74
N ALA A 95 6.27 1.40 7.68
CA ALA A 95 6.54 2.79 8.08
C ALA A 95 7.01 2.91 9.53
N LEU A 96 6.31 2.27 10.48
CA LEU A 96 6.70 2.27 11.89
C LEU A 96 8.05 1.60 12.11
N PHE A 97 8.31 0.50 11.41
CA PHE A 97 9.58 -0.21 11.47
C PHE A 97 10.75 0.66 10.98
N ILE A 98 10.56 1.39 9.87
CA ILE A 98 11.57 2.31 9.33
C ILE A 98 11.86 3.43 10.33
N GLN A 99 10.82 4.09 10.86
CA GLN A 99 10.97 5.15 11.86
C GLN A 99 11.67 4.65 13.12
N ALA A 100 11.26 3.50 13.66
CA ALA A 100 11.89 2.89 14.84
C ALA A 100 13.36 2.52 14.59
N SER A 101 13.67 2.01 13.40
CA SER A 101 15.04 1.64 13.02
C SER A 101 15.95 2.87 12.92
N LEU A 102 15.45 3.98 12.37
CA LEU A 102 16.20 5.22 12.27
C LEU A 102 16.41 5.89 13.63
N ALA A 103 15.37 5.92 14.48
CA ALA A 103 15.49 6.40 15.85
C ALA A 103 16.52 5.58 16.64
N ALA A 104 16.53 4.25 16.48
CA ALA A 104 17.53 3.38 17.09
C ALA A 104 18.95 3.65 16.55
N TYR A 105 19.09 3.83 15.24
CA TYR A 105 20.38 4.16 14.60
C TYR A 105 21.00 5.44 15.17
N VAL A 106 20.20 6.51 15.29
CA VAL A 106 20.65 7.78 15.89
C VAL A 106 20.99 7.61 17.36
N ARG A 107 20.14 6.89 18.12
CA ARG A 107 20.38 6.63 19.55
C ARG A 107 21.68 5.86 19.81
N LEU A 108 22.10 5.01 18.87
CA LEU A 108 23.35 4.25 18.95
C LEU A 108 24.58 5.06 18.49
N GLY A 109 24.43 6.35 18.21
CA GLY A 109 25.51 7.25 17.81
C GLY A 109 25.72 7.38 16.31
N GLY A 110 24.80 6.85 15.50
CA GLY A 110 24.77 7.12 14.07
C GLY A 110 24.46 8.59 13.78
N PRO A 111 25.01 9.18 12.70
CA PRO A 111 24.62 10.52 12.26
C PRO A 111 23.12 10.55 11.93
N ALA A 112 22.43 11.63 12.29
CA ALA A 112 21.05 11.83 11.88
C ALA A 112 20.99 11.91 10.35
N VAL A 113 20.33 10.94 9.72
CA VAL A 113 20.12 10.91 8.26
C VAL A 113 19.09 11.97 7.86
N TYR A 114 18.13 12.25 8.74
CA TYR A 114 17.23 13.41 8.75
C TYR A 114 16.74 13.68 10.19
N LEU A 115 16.15 14.85 10.44
CA LEU A 115 15.60 15.18 11.77
C LEU A 115 14.38 14.30 12.02
N VAL A 116 14.51 13.28 12.87
CA VAL A 116 13.34 12.53 13.34
C VAL A 116 12.60 13.44 14.33
N PRO A 117 11.35 13.85 14.08
CA PRO A 117 10.58 14.58 15.08
C PRO A 117 10.45 13.71 16.34
N MET A 118 10.88 14.26 17.48
CA MET A 118 10.80 13.59 18.79
C MET A 118 9.37 13.54 19.32
#